data_AF-A0A959S867-F1
#
_entry.id   AF-A0A959S867-F1
#
_cell.length_a   1.000
_cell.length_b   1.000
_cell.length_c   1.000
_cell.angle_alpha   90.00
_cell.angle_beta   90.00
_cell.angle_gamma   90.00
#
_symmetry.space_group_name_H-M   'P 1'
#
loop_
_entity.id
_entity.type
_entity.pdbx_description
1 polymer ?
#
loop_
_entity_poly.entity_id
_entity_poly.type
_entity_poly.pdbx_seq_one_letter_code
_entity_poly.pdbx_strand_id
1 'polypeptide(L)' 'LKAVDIIKRISPAIKGGGGGQPDFATAGGKEPGGMAEALKLAEELLA' A
#
# COMPACT_ATOMS: atom_id res chain seq x y z
N LEU A 1 -4.68 -9.67 -8.38
CA LEU A 1 -4.88 -8.93 -7.11
C LEU A 1 -5.86 -7.79 -7.33
N LYS A 2 -6.63 -7.40 -6.31
CA LYS A 2 -7.37 -6.12 -6.35
C LYS A 2 -6.49 -5.01 -5.79
N ALA A 3 -6.56 -3.81 -6.36
CA ALA A 3 -5.81 -2.64 -5.91
C ALA A 3 -6.05 -2.33 -4.42
N VAL A 4 -7.30 -2.48 -3.95
CA VAL A 4 -7.65 -2.29 -2.54
C VAL A 4 -6.94 -3.27 -1.59
N ASP A 5 -6.68 -4.50 -2.04
CA ASP A 5 -5.99 -5.50 -1.23
C ASP A 5 -4.49 -5.19 -1.13
N ILE A 6 -3.89 -4.72 -2.23
CA ILE A 6 -2.49 -4.23 -2.26
C ILE A 6 -2.33 -3.07 -1.29
N ILE A 7 -3.17 -2.04 -1.40
CA ILE A 7 -3.12 -0.85 -0.56
C ILE A 7 -3.26 -1.19 0.93
N LYS A 8 -4.19 -2.07 1.30
CA LYS A 8 -4.35 -2.51 2.69
C LYS A 8 -3.12 -3.24 3.23
N ARG A 9 -2.36 -3.91 2.37
CA ARG A 9 -1.17 -4.66 2.77
C ARG A 9 0.06 -3.77 2.94
N ILE A 10 0.21 -2.73 2.11
CA ILE A 10 1.43 -1.88 2.10
C ILE A 10 1.29 -0.60 2.94
N SER A 11 0.08 -0.06 3.12
CA SER A 11 -0.15 1.18 3.87
C SER A 11 0.29 1.16 5.35
N PRO A 12 0.32 0.01 6.07
CA PRO A 12 0.86 -0.03 7.43
C PRO A 12 2.34 0.37 7.53
N ALA A 13 3.15 0.13 6.50
CA ALA A 13 4.58 0.50 6.48
C ALA A 13 4.78 2.02 6.64
N ILE A 14 3.86 2.83 6.10
CA ILE A 14 3.85 4.30 6.25
C ILE A 14 2.98 4.78 7.43
N LYS A 15 2.64 3.89 8.38
CA LYS A 15 1.68 4.12 9.48
C LYS A 15 0.39 4.75 8.96
N GLY A 16 -0.10 4.21 7.85
CA GLY A 16 -1.21 4.73 7.09
C GLY A 16 -2.38 3.75 6.99
N GLY A 17 -3.37 4.19 6.23
CA GLY A 17 -4.46 3.36 5.75
C GLY A 17 -4.74 3.68 4.28
N GLY A 18 -5.78 3.08 3.74
CA GLY A 18 -6.18 3.34 2.37
C GLY A 18 -7.40 2.54 1.95
N GLY A 19 -7.91 2.88 0.77
CA GLY A 19 -9.12 2.28 0.23
C GLY A 19 -9.34 2.65 -1.24
N GLY A 20 -10.38 2.07 -1.82
CA GLY A 20 -10.77 2.30 -3.20
C GLY A 20 -11.53 1.13 -3.79
N GLN A 21 -11.57 1.11 -5.11
CA GLN A 21 -12.23 0.11 -5.93
C GLN A 21 -11.25 -1.03 -6.31
N PRO A 22 -11.74 -2.14 -6.87
CA PRO A 22 -10.89 -3.26 -7.28
C PRO A 22 -9.76 -2.88 -8.23
N ASP A 23 -9.97 -1.89 -9.09
CA ASP A 23 -9.00 -1.49 -10.13
C ASP A 23 -8.24 -0.20 -9.79
N PHE A 24 -8.65 0.52 -8.73
CA PHE A 24 -7.98 1.74 -8.28
C PHE A 24 -8.14 1.95 -6.78
N ALA A 25 -7.02 2.13 -6.07
CA ALA A 25 -7.02 2.40 -4.64
C ALA A 25 -5.90 3.37 -4.26
N THR A 26 -6.09 4.07 -3.14
CA THR A 26 -5.18 5.10 -2.64
C THR A 26 -4.82 4.84 -1.18
N ALA A 27 -3.59 5.18 -0.78
CA ALA A 27 -3.11 5.14 0.60
C ALA A 27 -2.61 6.51 1.05
N GLY A 28 -2.66 6.74 2.35
CA GLY A 28 -2.02 7.89 3.01
C GLY A 28 -1.56 7.49 4.40
N GLY A 29 -0.42 8.06 4.83
CA GLY A 29 0.21 7.71 6.10
C GLY A 29 1.01 8.87 6.70
N LYS A 30 1.32 8.76 7.98
CA LYS A 30 2.02 9.81 8.76
C LYS A 30 3.53 9.58 8.83
N GLU A 31 4.03 8.47 8.29
CA GLU A 31 5.44 8.06 8.37
C GLU A 31 6.05 7.96 6.95
N PRO A 32 6.54 9.07 6.36
CA PRO A 32 7.17 9.05 5.03
C PRO A 32 8.39 8.14 4.93
N GLY A 33 9.07 7.88 6.06
CA GLY A 33 10.24 6.98 6.11
C GLY A 33 9.91 5.53 5.72
N GLY A 34 8.65 5.10 5.81
CA GLY A 34 8.21 3.77 5.43
C GLY A 34 7.97 3.55 3.93
N MET A 35 8.16 4.58 3.09
CA MET A 35 7.84 4.50 1.66
C MET A 35 8.66 3.43 0.91
N ALA A 36 9.95 3.29 1.23
CA ALA A 36 10.79 2.28 0.59
C ALA A 36 10.32 0.85 0.92
N GLU A 37 9.91 0.59 2.17
CA GLU A 37 9.35 -0.69 2.58
C GLU A 37 8.00 -0.95 1.92
N ALA A 38 7.12 0.06 1.84
CA ALA A 38 5.83 -0.05 1.17
C ALA A 38 5.98 -0.43 -0.32
N LEU A 39 6.95 0.16 -1.03
CA LEU A 39 7.23 -0.17 -2.43
C LEU A 39 7.80 -1.58 -2.59
N LYS A 40 8.73 -1.98 -1.72
CA LYS A 40 9.27 -3.35 -1.71
C LYS A 40 8.17 -4.39 -1.50
N LEU A 41 7.28 -4.19 -0.53
CA LEU A 41 6.14 -5.07 -0.30
C LEU A 41 5.20 -5.11 -1.51
N ALA A 42 5.03 -3.99 -2.22
CA ALA A 42 4.22 -3.96 -3.44
C ALA A 42 4.86 -4.80 -4.56
N GLU A 43 6.17 -4.72 -4.75
CA GLU A 43 6.91 -5.55 -5.71
C GLU A 43 6.77 -7.05 -5.38
N GLU A 44 6.92 -7.44 -4.10
CA GLU A 44 6.76 -8.83 -3.64
C GLU A 44 5.35 -9.40 -3.89
N LEU A 45 4.32 -8.54 -3.87
CA LEU A 45 2.92 -8.94 -4.14
C LEU A 45 2.59 -9.09 -5.63
N LEU A 46 3.42 -8.52 -6.51
CA LEU A 46 3.23 -8.51 -7.96
C LEU A 46 4.14 -9.50 -8.71
N ALA A 47 5.16 -10.03 -8.04
CA ALA A 47 5.99 -11.12 -8.52
C ALA A 47 5.22 -12.46 -8.56
#